data_AF-A0AAW5ECD2-F1
#
_entry.id   AF-A0AAW5ECD2-F1
#
_cell.length_a   1.000
_cell.length_b   1.000
_cell.length_c   1.000
_cell.angle_alpha   90.00
_cell.angle_beta   90.00
_cell.angle_gamma   90.00
#
_symmetry.space_group_name_H-M   'P 1'
#
loop_
_entity.id
_entity.type
_entity.pdbx_description
1 polymer ?
#
loop_
_entity_poly.entity_id
_entity_poly.type
_entity_poly.pdbx_seq_one_letter_code
_entity_poly.pdbx_strand_id
1 'polypeptide(L)'
;QMLNIIIEKGLFKAYRKMQINVTLIDKPGALLNLTDSLKSANANIVKIDYDRFSTKLDYGDAMISITLETKGKEHQEEVRNILKDKGFDFYETF
;
A
#
# COMPACT_ATOMS: atom_id res chain seq x y z
N GLN A 1 -22.38 -7.72 -2.22
CA GLN A 1 -22.75 -9.11 -2.60
C GLN A 1 -21.68 -10.07 -2.04
N MET A 2 -22.07 -11.22 -1.47
CA MET A 2 -21.16 -12.14 -0.76
C MET A 2 -20.01 -12.70 -1.63
N LEU A 3 -20.27 -12.89 -2.93
CA LEU A 3 -19.28 -13.41 -3.89
C LEU A 3 -18.03 -12.53 -4.01
N ASN A 4 -18.20 -11.20 -4.08
CA ASN A 4 -17.07 -10.27 -4.19
C ASN A 4 -16.13 -10.37 -2.99
N ILE A 5 -16.68 -10.56 -1.78
CA ILE A 5 -15.87 -10.72 -0.56
C ILE A 5 -15.03 -12.00 -0.62
N ILE A 6 -15.62 -13.09 -1.13
CA ILE A 6 -14.91 -14.37 -1.28
C ILE A 6 -13.78 -14.24 -2.30
N ILE A 7 -14.04 -13.62 -3.45
CA ILE A 7 -13.04 -13.40 -4.49
C ILE A 7 -11.88 -12.55 -3.96
N GLU A 8 -12.19 -11.42 -3.30
CA GLU A 8 -11.18 -10.55 -2.70
C GLU A 8 -10.28 -11.31 -1.73
N LYS A 9 -10.87 -12.03 -0.76
CA LYS A 9 -10.10 -12.85 0.19
C LYS A 9 -9.25 -13.90 -0.51
N GLY A 10 -9.74 -14.49 -1.60
CA GLY A 10 -8.98 -15.44 -2.42
C GLY A 10 -7.75 -14.81 -3.05
N LEU A 11 -7.86 -13.58 -3.56
CA LEU A 11 -6.74 -12.85 -4.17
C LEU A 11 -5.65 -12.50 -3.16
N PHE A 12 -6.02 -12.09 -1.94
CA PHE A 12 -5.05 -11.87 -0.86
C PHE A 12 -4.34 -13.17 -0.47
N LYS A 13 -5.08 -14.26 -0.25
CA LYS A 13 -4.50 -15.59 0.06
C LYS A 13 -3.58 -16.13 -1.03
N ALA A 14 -3.88 -15.82 -2.29
CA ALA A 14 -3.07 -16.23 -3.44
C ALA A 14 -1.88 -15.29 -3.71
N TYR A 15 -1.64 -14.27 -2.87
CA TYR A 15 -0.61 -13.25 -3.07
C TYR A 15 -0.74 -12.50 -4.41
N ARG A 16 -1.97 -12.35 -4.90
CA ARG A 16 -2.31 -11.59 -6.11
C ARG A 16 -2.83 -10.19 -5.80
N LYS A 17 -3.16 -9.94 -4.54
CA LYS A 17 -3.48 -8.63 -4.00
C LYS A 17 -2.68 -8.41 -2.72
N MET A 18 -2.24 -7.18 -2.49
CA MET A 18 -1.56 -6.74 -1.28
C MET A 18 -2.21 -5.43 -0.85
N GLN A 19 -2.38 -5.23 0.45
CA GLN A 19 -2.87 -3.96 0.97
C GLN A 19 -1.89 -3.45 2.01
N ILE A 20 -1.42 -2.22 1.79
CA ILE A 20 -0.49 -1.52 2.66
C ILE A 20 -1.13 -0.23 3.15
N ASN A 21 -0.73 0.20 4.33
CA ASN A 21 -1.02 1.51 4.88
C ASN A 21 0.31 2.19 5.15
N VAL A 22 0.51 3.37 4.59
CA VAL A 22 1.76 4.11 4.65
C VAL A 22 1.50 5.47 5.28
N THR A 23 2.30 5.84 6.27
CA THR A 23 2.26 7.20 6.83
C THR A 23 3.14 8.11 5.97
N LEU A 24 2.54 9.17 5.41
CA LEU A 24 3.26 10.19 4.65
C LEU A 24 3.29 11.51 5.40
N ILE A 25 4.47 12.11 5.48
CA ILE A 25 4.67 13.48 5.97
C ILE A 25 4.06 14.44 4.95
N ASP A 26 3.27 15.44 5.40
CA ASP A 26 2.65 16.45 4.53
C ASP A 26 3.68 17.43 3.94
N LYS A 27 4.38 16.96 2.91
CA LYS A 27 5.32 17.72 2.09
C LYS A 27 5.01 17.51 0.61
N PRO A 28 5.17 18.54 -0.24
CA PRO A 28 5.04 18.39 -1.68
C PRO A 28 5.91 17.24 -2.20
N GLY A 29 5.32 16.36 -3.02
CA GLY A 29 6.03 15.22 -3.62
C GLY A 29 6.03 13.92 -2.79
N ALA A 30 5.50 13.92 -1.55
CA ALA A 30 5.47 12.70 -0.74
C ALA A 30 4.74 11.52 -1.43
N LEU A 31 3.56 11.78 -2.01
CA LEU A 31 2.81 10.76 -2.74
C LEU A 31 3.50 10.36 -4.06
N LEU A 32 4.19 11.31 -4.72
CA LEU A 32 4.97 11.01 -5.92
C LEU A 32 6.10 10.02 -5.60
N ASN A 33 6.85 10.25 -4.52
CA ASN A 33 7.92 9.36 -4.10
C ASN A 33 7.41 7.95 -3.76
N LEU A 34 6.24 7.87 -3.10
CA LEU A 34 5.61 6.59 -2.80
C LEU A 34 5.19 5.85 -4.08
N THR A 35 4.48 6.52 -4.98
CA THR A 35 4.00 5.90 -6.23
C THR A 35 5.13 5.54 -7.19
N ASP A 36 6.24 6.30 -7.22
CA ASP A 36 7.43 5.96 -8.02
C ASP A 36 8.18 4.74 -7.45
N SER A 37 8.14 4.57 -6.12
CA SER A 37 8.68 3.36 -5.46
C SER A 37 7.85 2.12 -5.81
N LEU A 38 6.51 2.24 -5.81
CA LEU A 38 5.61 1.16 -6.24
C LEU A 38 5.76 0.82 -7.73
N LYS A 39 5.98 1.83 -8.58
CA LYS A 39 6.33 1.65 -9.99
C LYS A 39 7.65 0.90 -10.16
N SER A 40 8.67 1.24 -9.36
CA SER A 40 9.97 0.54 -9.37
C SER A 40 9.84 -0.94 -9.00
N ALA A 41 8.88 -1.25 -8.13
CA ALA A 41 8.53 -2.63 -7.78
C ALA A 41 7.66 -3.33 -8.84
N ASN A 42 7.24 -2.66 -9.92
CA ASN A 42 6.33 -3.19 -10.92
C ASN A 42 4.96 -3.67 -10.35
N ALA A 43 4.48 -2.98 -9.31
CA ALA A 43 3.19 -3.22 -8.67
C ALA A 43 2.13 -2.24 -9.18
N ASN A 44 0.98 -2.77 -9.60
CA ASN A 44 -0.12 -1.96 -10.10
C ASN A 44 -1.00 -1.47 -8.95
N ILE A 45 -1.39 -0.19 -8.95
CA ILE A 45 -2.26 0.39 -7.92
C ILE A 45 -3.71 0.20 -8.34
N VAL A 46 -4.47 -0.56 -7.55
CA VAL A 46 -5.90 -0.79 -7.77
C VAL A 46 -6.73 0.29 -7.10
N LYS A 47 -6.33 0.68 -5.88
CA LYS A 47 -7.04 1.67 -5.07
C LYS A 47 -6.05 2.43 -4.21
N ILE A 48 -6.31 3.72 -4.04
CA ILE A 48 -5.64 4.58 -3.07
C ILE A 48 -6.70 5.35 -2.30
N ASP A 49 -6.61 5.33 -0.97
CA ASP A 49 -7.43 6.13 -0.07
C ASP A 49 -6.50 7.02 0.77
N TYR A 50 -6.96 8.24 1.04
CA TYR A 50 -6.22 9.27 1.74
C TYR A 50 -6.99 9.71 2.98
N ASP A 51 -6.36 9.62 4.16
CA ASP A 51 -6.98 10.03 5.41
C ASP A 51 -6.04 10.92 6.26
N ARG A 52 -6.47 12.17 6.49
CA ARG A 52 -5.83 13.18 7.37
C ARG A 52 -6.47 13.25 8.76
N PHE A 53 -7.58 12.55 8.99
CA PHE A 53 -8.40 12.67 10.20
C PHE A 53 -8.26 11.46 11.14
N SER A 54 -7.41 10.49 10.80
CA SER A 54 -7.09 9.38 11.69
C SER A 54 -6.55 9.91 13.02
N THR A 55 -7.21 9.54 14.12
CA THR A 55 -6.86 9.93 15.51
C THR A 55 -5.51 9.37 16.00
N LYS A 56 -4.79 8.66 15.13
CA LYS A 56 -3.48 8.05 15.39
C LYS A 56 -2.30 8.79 14.74
N LEU A 57 -2.55 9.87 14.01
CA LEU A 57 -1.52 10.63 13.30
C LEU A 57 -1.12 11.88 14.08
N ASP A 58 0.18 12.18 14.07
CA ASP A 58 0.68 13.47 14.50
C ASP A 58 0.17 14.57 13.55
N TYR A 59 0.11 15.81 14.04
CA TYR A 59 -0.40 16.94 13.28
C TYR A 59 0.44 17.15 12.00
N GLY A 60 -0.18 16.93 10.83
CA GLY A 60 0.48 17.11 9.53
C GLY A 60 0.93 15.80 8.86
N ASP A 61 0.56 14.63 9.37
CA ASP A 61 0.75 13.37 8.65
C ASP A 61 -0.56 12.92 7.99
N ALA A 62 -0.43 12.12 6.91
CA ALA A 62 -1.54 11.50 6.24
C ALA A 62 -1.34 9.99 6.14
N MET A 63 -2.38 9.23 6.47
CA MET A 63 -2.39 7.80 6.23
C MET A 63 -2.86 7.53 4.80
N ILE A 64 -2.06 6.77 4.06
CA ILE A 64 -2.37 6.33 2.71
C ILE A 64 -2.64 4.84 2.74
N SER A 65 -3.88 4.42 2.48
CA SER A 65 -4.21 3.01 2.27
C SER A 65 -4.12 2.70 0.78
N ILE A 66 -3.29 1.74 0.39
CA ILE A 66 -3.08 1.35 -1.01
C ILE A 66 -3.39 -0.13 -1.17
N THR A 67 -4.23 -0.45 -2.14
CA THR A 67 -4.41 -1.81 -2.63
C THR A 67 -3.63 -2.00 -3.92
N LEU A 68 -2.73 -2.98 -3.92
CA LEU A 68 -1.85 -3.33 -5.03
C LEU A 68 -2.24 -4.66 -5.64
N GLU A 69 -2.12 -4.75 -6.96
CA GLU A 69 -2.05 -6.02 -7.69
C GLU A 69 -0.62 -6.54 -7.69
N THR A 70 -0.46 -7.79 -7.29
CA THR A 70 0.84 -8.45 -7.15
C THR A 70 0.84 -9.78 -7.89
N LYS A 71 2.04 -10.32 -8.13
CA LYS A 71 2.22 -11.48 -9.04
C LYS A 71 2.42 -12.79 -8.29
N GLY A 72 2.55 -12.72 -6.97
CA GLY A 72 2.88 -13.83 -6.10
C GLY A 72 3.65 -13.32 -4.88
N LYS A 73 4.02 -14.25 -4.00
CA LYS A 73 4.68 -13.94 -2.73
C LYS A 73 6.02 -13.22 -2.91
N GLU A 74 6.85 -13.67 -3.85
CA GLU A 74 8.16 -13.06 -4.14
C GLU A 74 8.03 -11.58 -4.56
N HIS A 75 7.07 -11.28 -5.44
CA HIS A 75 6.79 -9.90 -5.84
C HIS A 75 6.31 -9.05 -4.66
N GLN A 76 5.56 -9.61 -3.70
CA GLN A 76 5.22 -8.88 -2.48
C GLN A 76 6.45 -8.60 -1.60
N GLU A 77 7.40 -9.54 -1.51
CA GLU A 77 8.67 -9.29 -0.79
C GLU A 77 9.48 -8.18 -1.47
N GLU A 78 9.52 -8.15 -2.80
CA GLU A 78 10.16 -7.07 -3.56
C GLU A 78 9.54 -5.70 -3.23
N VAL A 79 8.20 -5.61 -3.23
CA VAL A 79 7.49 -4.40 -2.81
C VAL A 79 7.87 -3.98 -1.39
N ARG A 80 7.89 -4.93 -0.43
CA ARG A 80 8.28 -4.65 0.95
C ARG A 80 9.70 -4.11 1.05
N ASN A 81 10.63 -4.74 0.35
CA ASN A 81 12.04 -4.36 0.38
C ASN A 81 12.24 -2.96 -0.19
N ILE A 82 11.64 -2.64 -1.35
CA ILE A 82 11.72 -1.31 -1.94
C ILE A 82 11.14 -0.24 -1.00
N LEU A 83 10.00 -0.51 -0.38
CA LEU A 83 9.39 0.45 0.55
C LEU A 83 10.27 0.66 1.80
N LYS A 84 10.86 -0.40 2.35
CA LYS A 84 11.80 -0.32 3.48
C LYS A 84 13.08 0.44 3.11
N ASP A 85 13.67 0.13 1.96
CA ASP A 85 14.90 0.75 1.47
C ASP A 85 14.72 2.25 1.20
N LYS A 86 13.49 2.66 0.83
CA LYS A 86 13.09 4.06 0.65
C LYS A 86 12.69 4.75 1.96
N GLY A 87 12.67 4.02 3.08
CA GLY A 87 12.40 4.57 4.40
C GLY A 87 10.92 4.86 4.68
N PHE A 88 9.99 4.22 3.97
CA PHE A 88 8.57 4.35 4.27
C PHE A 88 8.20 3.59 5.54
N ASP A 89 7.48 4.25 6.44
CA ASP A 89 6.80 3.59 7.56
C ASP A 89 5.45 3.04 7.06
N PHE A 90 5.32 1.72 7.06
CA PHE A 90 4.13 1.05 6.57
C PHE A 90 3.81 -0.24 7.30
N TYR A 91 2.53 -0.61 7.27
CA TYR A 91 2.06 -1.91 7.72
C TYR A 91 1.05 -2.49 6.73
N GLU A 92 0.99 -3.82 6.68
CA GLU A 92 0.04 -4.55 5.84
C GLU A 92 -1.28 -4.78 6.54
N THR A 93 -2.34 -4.93 5.77
CA THR A 93 -3.66 -5.33 6.26
C THR A 93 -4.20 -6.43 5.35
N PHE A 94 -4.87 -7.42 5.97
CA PHE A 94 -5.30 -8.72 5.40
C PHE A 94 -4.27 -9.85 5.37
#